data_AF-A0AAD4CC77-F1
#
_entry.id   AF-A0AAD4CC77-F1
#
_cell.length_a   1.000
_cell.length_b   1.000
_cell.length_c   1.000
_cell.angle_alpha   90.00
_cell.angle_beta   90.00
_cell.angle_gamma   90.00
#
_symmetry.space_group_name_H-M   'P 1'
#
loop_
_entity.id
_entity.type
_entity.pdbx_description
1 polymer ?
#
loop_
_entity_poly.entity_id
_entity_poly.type
_entity_poly.pdbx_seq_one_letter_code
_entity_poly.pdbx_strand_id
1 'polypeptide(L)'
;MEVRSQLFQSFVDWYLPPSEYLQEGTGKNILQTLPDLTTSSQILDKAVTSLSSAFLARQNRDTRLLEYSTRLYGNAIQHLNRKIRSRGDLGHDVLYTTLVNCSPPGFSAWIAHVQGSNAIINQGASRKGDSTIEKLFHRQLKFVTLCDAIGKRKAAGLYKSLAWEHGSSRRTENPDLVDEIIDKLVECSALMEKVDHFVQDGNEKAQDTGAELLSSCLALEMQFHQIHTAMQRNLGVPSPLPLDIYYWKGFRSTLSTNVFLKPLDFPSLTCAECHLLYWAALILLYPLIDQLLSVLDHPDDHIDLASAYAPIRSLEGMFDSPSDEEEGIHEPLDFETSPDFTAIAEHYANEICRSVVYCVQPDMKTLGAQLLLAPLSQSAQFFYVRDLTEKYKWCQRVFTMLPQLGLGIGFFLKDMVWPKYRDSHRGKSASPG
;
A
#
# COMPACT_ATOMS: atom_id res chain seq x y z
N MET A 1 4.99 -30.21 -19.94
CA MET A 1 4.30 -29.98 -18.66
C MET A 1 5.33 -29.75 -17.56
N GLU A 2 6.28 -30.65 -17.41
CA GLU A 2 7.38 -30.62 -16.44
C GLU A 2 8.22 -29.32 -16.42
N VAL A 3 8.69 -28.84 -17.57
CA VAL A 3 9.47 -27.58 -17.66
C VAL A 3 8.67 -26.34 -17.18
N ARG A 4 7.35 -26.31 -17.43
CA ARG A 4 6.49 -25.19 -16.96
C ARG A 4 6.33 -25.23 -15.45
N SER A 5 6.09 -26.42 -14.90
CA SER A 5 5.97 -26.61 -13.45
C SER A 5 7.26 -26.25 -12.73
N GLN A 6 8.42 -26.58 -13.31
CA GLN A 6 9.74 -26.19 -12.77
C GLN A 6 9.93 -24.66 -12.78
N LEU A 7 9.63 -23.98 -13.90
CA LEU A 7 9.71 -22.52 -13.98
C LEU A 7 8.78 -21.84 -12.97
N PHE A 8 7.56 -22.34 -12.82
CA PHE A 8 6.61 -21.77 -11.86
C PHE A 8 7.07 -21.99 -10.41
N GLN A 9 7.52 -23.19 -10.07
CA GLN A 9 8.02 -23.48 -8.73
C GLN A 9 9.24 -22.63 -8.39
N SER A 10 10.21 -22.53 -9.30
CA SER A 10 11.36 -21.63 -9.12
C SER A 10 10.93 -20.18 -8.93
N PHE A 11 9.93 -19.70 -9.66
CA PHE A 11 9.38 -18.36 -9.44
C PHE A 11 8.81 -18.21 -8.02
N VAL A 12 8.00 -19.16 -7.55
CA VAL A 12 7.43 -19.15 -6.20
C VAL A 12 8.52 -19.14 -5.13
N ASP A 13 9.57 -19.95 -5.28
CA ASP A 13 10.68 -20.05 -4.31
C ASP A 13 11.51 -18.75 -4.21
N TRP A 14 11.58 -17.98 -5.31
CA TRP A 14 12.21 -16.65 -5.33
C TRP A 14 11.29 -15.55 -4.82
N TYR A 15 9.97 -15.76 -4.89
CA TYR A 15 9.00 -14.72 -4.64
C TYR A 15 8.46 -14.75 -3.21
N LEU A 16 8.04 -15.92 -2.71
CA LEU A 16 7.41 -16.06 -1.41
C LEU A 16 8.43 -16.37 -0.31
N PRO A 17 8.32 -15.72 0.87
CA PRO A 17 9.13 -16.04 2.04
C PRO A 17 8.75 -17.41 2.62
N PRO A 18 9.58 -17.96 3.53
CA PRO A 18 9.19 -19.11 4.34
C PRO A 18 7.87 -18.88 5.08
N SER A 19 7.09 -19.96 5.29
CA SER A 19 5.74 -19.88 5.86
C SER A 19 5.69 -19.31 7.28
N GLU A 20 6.78 -19.38 8.03
CA GLU A 20 6.89 -18.80 9.39
C GLU A 20 6.71 -17.28 9.40
N TYR A 21 7.01 -16.60 8.29
CA TYR A 21 6.81 -15.15 8.14
C TYR A 21 5.41 -14.79 7.64
N LEU A 22 4.61 -15.76 7.18
CA LEU A 22 3.28 -15.56 6.64
C LEU A 22 2.24 -15.99 7.68
N GLN A 23 1.75 -15.03 8.48
CA GLN A 23 0.67 -15.25 9.44
C GLN A 23 -0.69 -14.91 8.80
N GLU A 24 -0.95 -15.42 7.59
CA GLU A 24 -2.22 -15.20 6.90
C GLU A 24 -3.34 -16.05 7.52
N GLY A 25 -4.51 -15.44 7.81
CA GLY A 25 -5.68 -16.16 8.32
C GLY A 25 -6.24 -17.22 7.37
N THR A 26 -5.92 -17.13 6.07
CA THR A 26 -6.30 -18.11 5.04
C THR A 26 -5.26 -19.22 4.82
N GLY A 27 -4.04 -19.03 5.32
CA GLY A 27 -2.92 -19.98 5.20
C GLY A 27 -2.38 -20.23 3.79
N LYS A 28 -2.82 -19.47 2.76
CA LYS A 28 -2.37 -19.64 1.38
C LYS A 28 -2.29 -18.32 0.62
N ASN A 29 -1.13 -18.08 0.02
CA ASN A 29 -0.92 -16.96 -0.89
C ASN A 29 -1.55 -17.25 -2.27
N ILE A 30 -2.00 -16.21 -2.97
CA ILE A 30 -2.57 -16.30 -4.33
C ILE A 30 -1.69 -17.11 -5.30
N LEU A 31 -0.37 -16.96 -5.23
CA LEU A 31 0.55 -17.68 -6.10
C LEU A 31 0.51 -19.19 -5.87
N GLN A 32 0.30 -19.63 -4.62
CA GLN A 32 0.21 -21.06 -4.29
C GLN A 32 -1.05 -21.72 -4.86
N THR A 33 -2.05 -20.93 -5.29
CA THR A 33 -3.30 -21.43 -5.90
C THR A 33 -3.24 -21.54 -7.43
N LEU A 34 -2.26 -20.90 -8.06
CA LEU A 34 -2.15 -20.84 -9.52
C LEU A 34 -2.01 -22.21 -10.20
N PRO A 35 -1.23 -23.18 -9.69
CA PRO A 35 -1.11 -24.49 -10.33
C PRO A 35 -2.46 -25.16 -10.57
N ASP A 36 -3.33 -25.16 -9.56
CA ASP A 36 -4.65 -25.77 -9.62
C ASP A 36 -5.52 -25.10 -10.71
N LEU A 37 -5.45 -23.77 -10.82
CA LEU A 37 -6.23 -23.00 -11.79
C LEU A 37 -5.74 -23.16 -13.22
N THR A 38 -4.43 -23.26 -13.44
CA THR A 38 -3.84 -23.36 -14.79
C THR A 38 -4.24 -24.65 -15.52
N THR A 39 -4.57 -25.72 -14.79
CA THR A 39 -5.07 -26.97 -15.39
C THR A 39 -6.39 -26.77 -16.14
N SER A 40 -7.21 -25.82 -15.69
CA SER A 40 -8.55 -25.55 -16.22
C SER A 40 -8.58 -24.48 -17.32
N SER A 41 -7.50 -23.71 -17.50
CA SER A 41 -7.48 -22.59 -18.45
C SER A 41 -6.14 -22.41 -19.17
N GLN A 42 -6.17 -22.58 -20.49
CA GLN A 42 -5.00 -22.37 -21.36
C GLN A 42 -4.53 -20.91 -21.41
N ILE A 43 -5.44 -19.95 -21.26
CA ILE A 43 -5.07 -18.54 -21.28
C ILE A 43 -4.35 -18.15 -19.98
N LEU A 44 -4.82 -18.66 -18.84
CA LEU A 44 -4.19 -18.45 -17.54
C LEU A 44 -2.84 -19.17 -17.45
N ASP A 45 -2.74 -20.40 -17.95
CA ASP A 45 -1.46 -21.14 -18.04
C ASP A 45 -0.39 -20.36 -18.80
N LYS A 46 -0.75 -19.73 -19.93
CA LYS A 46 0.16 -18.87 -20.70
C LYS A 46 0.55 -17.61 -19.92
N ALA A 47 -0.39 -16.98 -19.23
CA ALA A 47 -0.14 -15.79 -18.41
C ALA A 47 0.83 -16.09 -17.26
N VAL A 48 0.56 -17.16 -16.51
CA VAL A 48 1.41 -17.61 -15.39
C VAL A 48 2.80 -18.01 -15.89
N THR A 49 2.89 -18.81 -16.96
CA THR A 49 4.19 -19.19 -17.53
C THR A 49 4.96 -17.97 -18.03
N SER A 50 4.27 -17.00 -18.65
CA SER A 50 4.86 -15.75 -19.08
C SER A 50 5.43 -14.95 -17.91
N LEU A 51 4.64 -14.77 -16.84
CA LEU A 51 5.05 -14.04 -15.64
C LEU A 51 6.29 -14.69 -15.00
N SER A 52 6.24 -15.99 -14.72
CA SER A 52 7.35 -16.73 -14.11
C SER A 52 8.60 -16.69 -14.98
N SER A 53 8.45 -16.88 -16.30
CA SER A 53 9.58 -16.80 -17.24
C SER A 53 10.17 -15.40 -17.29
N ALA A 54 9.35 -14.35 -17.33
CA ALA A 54 9.83 -12.96 -17.36
C ALA A 54 10.58 -12.60 -16.07
N PHE A 55 10.06 -13.03 -14.92
CA PHE A 55 10.70 -12.84 -13.63
C PHE A 55 12.07 -13.53 -13.58
N LEU A 56 12.11 -14.83 -13.84
CA LEU A 56 13.34 -15.63 -13.81
C LEU A 56 14.36 -15.17 -14.87
N ALA A 57 13.89 -14.75 -16.04
CA ALA A 57 14.74 -14.19 -17.08
C ALA A 57 15.48 -12.94 -16.60
N ARG A 58 14.77 -12.03 -15.92
CA ARG A 58 15.41 -10.82 -15.36
C ARG A 58 16.38 -11.16 -14.25
N GLN A 59 15.99 -12.07 -13.36
CA GLN A 59 16.84 -12.48 -12.24
C GLN A 59 18.16 -13.12 -12.70
N ASN A 60 18.09 -13.95 -13.73
CA ASN A 60 19.25 -14.66 -14.28
C ASN A 60 19.92 -13.93 -15.46
N ARG A 61 19.44 -12.74 -15.84
CA ARG A 61 19.88 -12.00 -17.04
C ARG A 61 19.82 -12.84 -18.33
N ASP A 62 18.82 -13.71 -18.44
CA ASP A 62 18.58 -14.58 -19.59
C ASP A 62 17.68 -13.89 -20.63
N THR A 63 18.31 -13.38 -21.69
CA THR A 63 17.59 -12.69 -22.78
C THR A 63 16.69 -13.62 -23.59
N ARG A 64 17.06 -14.90 -23.75
CA ARG A 64 16.26 -15.86 -24.53
C ARG A 64 14.97 -16.22 -23.78
N LEU A 65 15.06 -16.41 -22.46
CA LEU A 65 13.89 -16.64 -21.63
C LEU A 65 12.98 -15.40 -21.57
N LEU A 66 13.55 -14.20 -21.65
CA LEU A 66 12.79 -12.94 -21.73
C LEU A 66 12.05 -12.80 -23.07
N GLU A 67 12.67 -13.18 -24.19
CA GLU A 67 12.01 -13.21 -25.50
C GLU A 67 10.88 -14.25 -25.52
N TYR A 68 11.11 -15.43 -24.92
CA TYR A 68 10.10 -16.47 -24.77
C TYR A 68 8.90 -15.99 -23.95
N SER A 69 9.15 -15.34 -22.80
CA SER A 69 8.08 -14.79 -21.96
C SER A 69 7.29 -13.71 -22.70
N THR A 70 7.96 -12.81 -23.43
CA THR A 70 7.30 -11.76 -24.22
C THR A 70 6.39 -12.35 -25.30
N ARG A 71 6.81 -13.44 -25.96
CA ARG A 71 5.96 -14.18 -26.91
C ARG A 71 4.76 -14.83 -26.23
N LEU A 72 4.93 -15.42 -25.05
CA LEU A 72 3.81 -16.00 -24.29
C LEU A 72 2.80 -14.94 -23.86
N TYR A 73 3.27 -13.80 -23.36
CA TYR A 73 2.43 -12.65 -23.04
C TYR A 73 1.62 -12.20 -24.25
N GLY A 74 2.27 -11.95 -25.39
CA GLY A 74 1.59 -11.52 -26.62
C GLY A 74 0.49 -12.49 -27.05
N ASN A 75 0.75 -13.81 -26.92
CA ASN A 75 -0.26 -14.84 -27.17
C ASN A 75 -1.40 -14.76 -26.15
N ALA A 76 -1.12 -14.60 -24.85
CA ALA A 76 -2.15 -14.50 -23.81
C ALA A 76 -3.08 -13.30 -24.06
N ILE A 77 -2.53 -12.13 -24.41
CA ILE A 77 -3.31 -10.92 -24.74
C ILE A 77 -4.17 -11.11 -26.00
N GLN A 78 -3.66 -11.78 -27.04
CA GLN A 78 -4.45 -12.08 -28.23
C GLN A 78 -5.65 -12.99 -27.90
N HIS A 79 -5.46 -14.01 -27.07
CA HIS A 79 -6.55 -14.86 -26.62
C HIS A 79 -7.55 -14.09 -25.75
N LEU A 80 -7.05 -13.23 -24.85
CA LEU A 80 -7.87 -12.39 -23.98
C LEU A 80 -8.78 -11.49 -24.81
N ASN A 81 -8.20 -10.78 -25.79
CA ASN A 81 -8.92 -9.89 -26.70
C ASN A 81 -9.97 -10.64 -27.53
N ARG A 82 -9.68 -11.85 -28.02
CA ARG A 82 -10.66 -12.69 -28.73
C ARG A 82 -11.83 -13.08 -27.82
N LYS A 83 -11.57 -13.50 -26.58
CA LYS A 83 -12.63 -13.82 -25.60
C LYS A 83 -13.50 -12.59 -25.30
N ILE A 84 -12.89 -11.45 -25.00
CA ILE A 84 -13.62 -10.19 -24.75
C ILE A 84 -14.48 -9.80 -25.95
N ARG A 85 -13.97 -9.93 -27.18
CA ARG A 85 -14.71 -9.60 -28.41
C ARG A 85 -15.88 -10.54 -28.71
N SER A 86 -15.80 -11.80 -28.29
CA SER A 86 -16.84 -12.81 -28.57
C SER A 86 -18.18 -12.56 -27.86
N ARG A 87 -18.29 -11.56 -26.97
CA ARG A 87 -19.51 -11.19 -26.22
C ARG A 87 -20.18 -12.33 -25.42
N GLY A 88 -19.45 -13.44 -25.18
CA GLY A 88 -19.89 -14.49 -24.26
C GLY A 88 -19.56 -14.13 -22.81
N ASP A 89 -20.10 -14.91 -21.87
CA ASP A 89 -19.79 -14.76 -20.45
C ASP A 89 -18.28 -14.83 -20.19
N LEU A 90 -17.75 -13.78 -19.57
CA LEU A 90 -16.34 -13.72 -19.18
C LEU A 90 -16.16 -14.52 -17.88
N GLY A 91 -15.51 -15.68 -18.00
CA GLY A 91 -15.19 -16.51 -16.84
C GLY A 91 -14.11 -15.91 -15.94
N HIS A 92 -13.95 -16.48 -14.74
CA HIS A 92 -12.88 -16.13 -13.81
C HIS A 92 -11.48 -16.26 -14.44
N ASP A 93 -11.33 -17.15 -15.43
CA ASP A 93 -10.06 -17.32 -16.12
C ASP A 93 -9.62 -16.07 -16.88
N VAL A 94 -10.55 -15.30 -17.48
CA VAL A 94 -10.28 -14.00 -18.12
C VAL A 94 -9.84 -12.98 -17.07
N LEU A 95 -10.53 -12.93 -15.93
CA LEU A 95 -10.21 -12.02 -14.82
C LEU A 95 -8.81 -12.32 -14.26
N TYR A 96 -8.56 -13.56 -13.88
CA TYR A 96 -7.29 -14.00 -13.30
C TYR A 96 -6.14 -13.80 -14.27
N THR A 97 -6.37 -14.09 -15.55
CA THR A 97 -5.37 -13.84 -16.59
C THR A 97 -5.06 -12.35 -16.67
N THR A 98 -6.06 -11.47 -16.64
CA THR A 98 -5.84 -10.01 -16.72
C THR A 98 -5.03 -9.51 -15.51
N LEU A 99 -5.30 -10.03 -14.31
CA LEU A 99 -4.56 -9.68 -13.10
C LEU A 99 -3.12 -10.22 -13.10
N VAL A 100 -2.91 -11.45 -13.59
CA VAL A 100 -1.59 -12.11 -13.69
C VAL A 100 -0.74 -11.53 -14.83
N ASN A 101 -1.36 -11.09 -15.93
CA ASN A 101 -0.70 -10.56 -17.13
C ASN A 101 -0.01 -9.20 -16.92
N CYS A 102 0.34 -8.81 -15.69
CA CYS A 102 1.01 -7.54 -15.38
C CYS A 102 2.49 -7.46 -15.85
N SER A 103 2.87 -8.05 -16.98
CA SER A 103 4.19 -7.83 -17.63
C SER A 103 4.03 -7.79 -19.15
N PRO A 104 4.42 -6.73 -19.90
CA PRO A 104 5.69 -5.96 -19.83
C PRO A 104 5.54 -4.41 -19.98
N PRO A 105 6.67 -3.66 -20.14
CA PRO A 105 7.24 -2.82 -19.09
C PRO A 105 6.42 -1.55 -18.80
N GLY A 106 6.18 -1.29 -17.52
CA GLY A 106 5.89 0.05 -17.04
C GLY A 106 4.55 0.23 -16.35
N PHE A 107 4.49 1.33 -15.62
CA PHE A 107 3.36 1.68 -14.78
C PHE A 107 2.05 1.78 -15.57
N SER A 108 2.07 2.36 -16.77
CA SER A 108 0.88 2.50 -17.61
C SER A 108 0.28 1.16 -18.05
N ALA A 109 1.12 0.16 -18.34
CA ALA A 109 0.64 -1.17 -18.70
C ALA A 109 -0.01 -1.87 -17.49
N TRP A 110 0.57 -1.71 -16.30
CA TRP A 110 -0.02 -2.19 -15.05
C TRP A 110 -1.39 -1.54 -14.79
N ILE A 111 -1.48 -0.21 -14.92
CA ILE A 111 -2.76 0.52 -14.79
C ILE A 111 -3.80 0.01 -15.79
N ALA A 112 -3.41 -0.26 -17.04
CA ALA A 112 -4.33 -0.78 -18.05
C ALA A 112 -4.90 -2.17 -17.67
N HIS A 113 -4.09 -3.04 -17.05
CA HIS A 113 -4.57 -4.34 -16.54
C HIS A 113 -5.49 -4.19 -15.34
N VAL A 114 -5.21 -3.26 -14.42
CA VAL A 114 -6.12 -2.94 -13.31
C VAL A 114 -7.48 -2.45 -13.83
N GLN A 115 -7.47 -1.52 -14.78
CA GLN A 115 -8.69 -1.00 -15.41
C GLN A 115 -9.45 -2.08 -16.20
N GLY A 116 -8.73 -2.94 -16.93
CA GLY A 116 -9.32 -4.07 -17.64
C GLY A 116 -9.99 -5.07 -16.70
N SER A 117 -9.34 -5.41 -15.59
CA SER A 117 -9.87 -6.32 -14.57
C SER A 117 -11.15 -5.76 -13.94
N ASN A 118 -11.14 -4.46 -13.64
CA ASN A 118 -12.31 -3.73 -13.14
C ASN A 118 -13.48 -3.72 -14.14
N ALA A 119 -13.20 -3.52 -15.43
CA ALA A 119 -14.22 -3.58 -16.47
C ALA A 119 -14.82 -4.99 -16.63
N ILE A 120 -14.00 -6.04 -16.52
CA ILE A 120 -14.45 -7.44 -16.60
C ILE A 120 -15.40 -7.79 -15.45
N ILE A 121 -15.09 -7.36 -14.22
CA ILE A 121 -15.97 -7.61 -13.07
C ILE A 121 -17.31 -6.89 -13.19
N ASN A 122 -17.31 -5.65 -13.67
CA ASN A 122 -18.54 -4.89 -13.89
C ASN A 122 -19.45 -5.53 -14.94
N GLN A 123 -18.90 -6.31 -15.87
CA GLN A 123 -19.66 -7.05 -16.88
C GLN A 123 -20.25 -8.37 -16.36
N GLY A 124 -20.08 -8.69 -15.08
CA GLY A 124 -20.74 -9.83 -14.46
C GLY A 124 -19.99 -11.15 -14.54
N ALA A 125 -18.64 -11.10 -14.59
CA ALA A 125 -17.83 -12.31 -14.41
C ALA A 125 -18.34 -13.08 -13.17
N SER A 126 -18.82 -14.30 -13.42
CA SER A 126 -19.65 -15.14 -12.54
C SER A 126 -19.56 -14.82 -11.05
N ARG A 127 -20.60 -14.19 -10.49
CA ARG A 127 -20.76 -13.83 -9.06
C ARG A 127 -21.03 -15.03 -8.14
N LYS A 128 -20.57 -16.24 -8.50
CA LYS A 128 -21.17 -17.50 -7.99
C LYS A 128 -20.24 -18.44 -7.23
N GLY A 129 -19.00 -18.07 -6.93
CA GLY A 129 -18.07 -18.98 -6.24
C GLY A 129 -17.53 -18.44 -4.91
N ASP A 130 -17.94 -19.03 -3.79
CA ASP A 130 -17.37 -18.74 -2.46
C ASP A 130 -16.03 -19.48 -2.24
N SER A 131 -15.22 -19.60 -3.30
CA SER A 131 -13.94 -20.33 -3.23
C SER A 131 -12.86 -19.47 -2.58
N THR A 132 -11.97 -20.09 -1.79
CA THR A 132 -10.81 -19.41 -1.19
C THR A 132 -9.95 -18.71 -2.26
N ILE A 133 -9.87 -19.30 -3.46
CA ILE A 133 -9.12 -18.73 -4.59
C ILE A 133 -9.76 -17.42 -5.04
N GLU A 134 -11.07 -17.39 -5.21
CA GLU A 134 -11.77 -16.16 -5.58
C GLU A 134 -11.48 -15.06 -4.56
N LYS A 135 -11.56 -15.36 -3.26
CA LYS A 135 -11.27 -14.38 -2.19
C LYS A 135 -9.86 -13.77 -2.34
N LEU A 136 -8.84 -14.59 -2.60
CA LEU A 136 -7.46 -14.13 -2.78
C LEU A 136 -7.29 -13.22 -4.01
N PHE A 137 -7.89 -13.59 -5.15
CA PHE A 137 -7.86 -12.76 -6.36
C PHE A 137 -8.62 -11.45 -6.17
N HIS A 138 -9.77 -11.48 -5.50
CA HIS A 138 -10.54 -10.28 -5.19
C HIS A 138 -9.79 -9.36 -4.23
N ARG A 139 -9.13 -9.88 -3.19
CA ARG A 139 -8.26 -9.10 -2.30
C ARG A 139 -7.15 -8.41 -3.07
N GLN A 140 -6.44 -9.13 -3.93
CA GLN A 140 -5.40 -8.53 -4.78
C GLN A 140 -5.96 -7.43 -5.70
N LEU A 141 -7.12 -7.66 -6.33
CA LEU A 141 -7.74 -6.68 -7.20
C LEU A 141 -8.24 -5.44 -6.46
N LYS A 142 -8.83 -5.63 -5.27
CA LYS A 142 -9.23 -4.55 -4.35
C LYS A 142 -8.04 -3.65 -4.04
N PHE A 143 -6.91 -4.24 -3.63
CA PHE A 143 -5.71 -3.50 -3.28
C PHE A 143 -5.14 -2.68 -4.45
N VAL A 144 -5.00 -3.28 -5.64
CA VAL A 144 -4.47 -2.55 -6.81
C VAL A 144 -5.43 -1.47 -7.32
N THR A 145 -6.74 -1.69 -7.22
CA THR A 145 -7.77 -0.70 -7.57
C THR A 145 -7.74 0.48 -6.61
N LEU A 146 -7.58 0.21 -5.31
CA LEU A 146 -7.41 1.23 -4.29
C LEU A 146 -6.14 2.06 -4.54
N CYS A 147 -5.01 1.44 -4.89
CA CYS A 147 -3.79 2.15 -5.23
C CYS A 147 -3.97 3.12 -6.41
N ASP A 148 -4.65 2.69 -7.49
CA ASP A 148 -4.99 3.54 -8.64
C ASP A 148 -5.91 4.71 -8.24
N ALA A 149 -6.91 4.45 -7.40
CA ALA A 149 -7.85 5.45 -6.90
C ALA A 149 -7.17 6.52 -6.03
N ILE A 150 -6.32 6.10 -5.08
CA ILE A 150 -5.52 7.00 -4.23
C ILE A 150 -4.61 7.87 -5.09
N GLY A 151 -3.88 7.27 -6.04
CA GLY A 151 -3.03 8.03 -6.95
C GLY A 151 -3.78 9.07 -7.77
N LYS A 152 -5.01 8.75 -8.20
CA LYS A 152 -5.91 9.68 -8.91
C LYS A 152 -6.62 10.68 -7.99
N ARG A 153 -6.47 10.56 -6.67
CA ARG A 153 -7.26 11.27 -5.64
C ARG A 153 -8.76 11.18 -5.93
N LYS A 154 -9.24 9.96 -6.13
CA LYS A 154 -10.65 9.66 -6.41
C LYS A 154 -11.11 8.55 -5.48
N ALA A 155 -12.41 8.55 -5.16
CA ALA A 155 -13.02 7.46 -4.44
C ALA A 155 -12.87 6.16 -5.24
N ALA A 156 -12.54 5.06 -4.55
CA ALA A 156 -12.53 3.74 -5.16
C ALA A 156 -13.98 3.24 -5.40
N GLY A 157 -14.71 3.85 -6.32
CA GLY A 157 -16.16 3.60 -6.54
C GLY A 157 -16.51 2.16 -6.94
N LEU A 158 -15.57 1.44 -7.56
CA LEU A 158 -15.73 0.02 -7.91
C LEU A 158 -15.57 -0.91 -6.72
N TYR A 159 -15.10 -0.39 -5.58
CA TYR A 159 -14.95 -1.17 -4.37
C TYR A 159 -16.27 -1.78 -3.91
N LYS A 160 -17.41 -1.07 -3.99
CA LYS A 160 -18.72 -1.62 -3.61
C LYS A 160 -19.17 -2.81 -4.46
N SER A 161 -18.67 -2.92 -5.70
CA SER A 161 -18.94 -4.09 -6.55
C SER A 161 -17.99 -5.27 -6.25
N LEU A 162 -16.87 -5.01 -5.56
CA LEU A 162 -15.83 -5.98 -5.18
C LEU A 162 -15.91 -6.41 -3.71
N ALA A 163 -16.40 -5.51 -2.86
CA ALA A 163 -16.95 -5.81 -1.56
C ALA A 163 -18.22 -6.57 -1.85
N TRP A 164 -18.11 -7.89 -1.88
CA TRP A 164 -19.27 -8.74 -1.75
C TRP A 164 -20.14 -8.11 -0.66
N GLU A 165 -21.41 -7.82 -0.96
CA GLU A 165 -22.40 -7.84 0.10
C GLU A 165 -22.16 -9.18 0.76
N HIS A 166 -21.52 -9.16 1.94
CA HIS A 166 -21.48 -10.30 2.82
C HIS A 166 -22.96 -10.60 2.98
N GLY A 167 -23.44 -11.60 2.23
CA GLY A 167 -24.82 -12.04 2.33
C GLY A 167 -25.09 -12.15 3.82
N SER A 168 -26.20 -11.57 4.26
CA SER A 168 -26.69 -11.32 5.62
C SER A 168 -26.55 -12.49 6.63
N SER A 169 -25.38 -13.10 6.75
CA SER A 169 -25.12 -14.37 7.38
C SER A 169 -23.65 -14.38 7.81
N ARG A 170 -23.48 -14.01 9.09
CA ARG A 170 -22.25 -13.97 9.88
C ARG A 170 -21.18 -13.01 9.37
N ARG A 171 -21.06 -11.88 10.09
CA ARG A 171 -19.74 -11.31 10.41
C ARG A 171 -18.84 -12.50 10.78
N THR A 172 -17.78 -12.72 10.01
CA THR A 172 -16.71 -13.63 10.40
C THR A 172 -16.32 -13.25 11.82
N GLU A 173 -16.31 -14.22 12.74
CA GLU A 173 -16.03 -13.97 14.16
C GLU A 173 -14.61 -13.39 14.39
N ASN A 174 -13.76 -13.42 13.36
CA ASN A 174 -12.48 -12.71 13.27
C ASN A 174 -12.23 -12.26 11.81
N PRO A 175 -12.38 -10.98 11.45
CA PRO A 175 -12.01 -10.49 10.12
C PRO A 175 -10.48 -10.50 9.93
N ASP A 176 -10.03 -10.57 8.67
CA ASP A 176 -8.61 -10.40 8.36
C ASP A 176 -8.23 -8.92 8.54
N LEU A 177 -7.25 -8.64 9.40
CA LEU A 177 -6.86 -7.28 9.76
C LEU A 177 -6.36 -6.45 8.58
N VAL A 178 -5.74 -7.07 7.57
CA VAL A 178 -5.32 -6.37 6.35
C VAL A 178 -6.55 -5.94 5.54
N ASP A 179 -7.54 -6.82 5.45
CA ASP A 179 -8.80 -6.51 4.76
C ASP A 179 -9.55 -5.37 5.45
N GLU A 180 -9.56 -5.33 6.80
CA GLU A 180 -10.14 -4.22 7.56
C GLU A 180 -9.45 -2.87 7.27
N ILE A 181 -8.11 -2.86 7.22
CA ILE A 181 -7.37 -1.63 6.88
C ILE A 181 -7.65 -1.20 5.43
N ILE A 182 -7.73 -2.16 4.49
CA ILE A 182 -8.06 -1.88 3.08
C ILE A 182 -9.47 -1.28 2.97
N ASP A 183 -10.46 -1.82 3.69
CA ASP A 183 -11.82 -1.27 3.75
C ASP A 183 -11.80 0.19 4.22
N LYS A 184 -11.02 0.51 5.25
CA LYS A 184 -10.88 1.88 5.77
C LYS A 184 -10.11 2.82 4.85
N LEU A 185 -9.11 2.31 4.12
CA LEU A 185 -8.43 3.09 3.08
C LEU A 185 -9.36 3.45 1.91
N VAL A 186 -10.37 2.64 1.62
CA VAL A 186 -11.42 3.01 0.64
C VAL A 186 -12.22 4.21 1.13
N GLU A 187 -12.64 4.21 2.40
CA GLU A 187 -13.29 5.38 3.01
C GLU A 187 -12.38 6.61 2.97
N CYS A 188 -11.08 6.44 3.27
CA CYS A 188 -10.07 7.49 3.16
C CYS A 188 -10.00 8.07 1.74
N SER A 189 -9.96 7.22 0.70
CA SER A 189 -9.94 7.67 -0.71
C SER A 189 -11.16 8.51 -1.09
N ALA A 190 -12.33 8.22 -0.51
CA ALA A 190 -13.55 8.99 -0.73
C ALA A 190 -13.52 10.33 0.01
N LEU A 191 -12.97 10.37 1.22
CA LEU A 191 -12.74 11.63 1.93
C LEU A 191 -11.74 12.51 1.20
N MET A 192 -10.64 11.95 0.68
CA MET A 192 -9.67 12.69 -0.15
C MET A 192 -10.36 13.42 -1.31
N GLU A 193 -11.22 12.73 -2.07
CA GLU A 193 -11.96 13.33 -3.18
C GLU A 193 -12.91 14.45 -2.71
N LYS A 194 -13.64 14.23 -1.62
CA LYS A 194 -14.57 15.24 -1.08
C LYS A 194 -13.86 16.48 -0.57
N VAL A 195 -12.74 16.31 0.14
CA VAL A 195 -11.92 17.42 0.64
C VAL A 195 -11.30 18.19 -0.53
N ASP A 196 -10.78 17.51 -1.55
CA ASP A 196 -10.26 18.17 -2.75
C ASP A 196 -11.33 19.04 -3.44
N HIS A 197 -12.56 18.53 -3.57
CA HIS A 197 -13.68 19.28 -4.13
C HIS A 197 -14.06 20.47 -3.25
N PHE A 198 -14.17 20.26 -1.94
CA PHE A 198 -14.48 21.32 -0.98
C PHE A 198 -13.48 22.47 -1.01
N VAL A 199 -12.18 22.17 -1.00
CA VAL A 199 -11.10 23.17 -1.02
C VAL A 199 -11.08 23.93 -2.36
N GLN A 200 -11.48 23.30 -3.47
CA GLN A 200 -11.56 23.95 -4.79
C GLN A 200 -12.78 24.87 -4.94
N ASP A 201 -13.91 24.54 -4.31
CA ASP A 201 -15.19 25.23 -4.53
C ASP A 201 -15.35 26.53 -3.72
N GLY A 202 -14.54 26.77 -2.68
CA GLY A 202 -14.31 28.08 -2.04
C GLY A 202 -15.54 28.89 -1.59
N ASN A 203 -16.62 28.24 -1.14
CA ASN A 203 -17.95 28.87 -1.03
C ASN A 203 -18.34 29.30 0.41
N GLU A 204 -19.11 30.37 0.59
CA GLU A 204 -19.48 30.95 1.91
C GLU A 204 -20.38 30.06 2.78
N LYS A 205 -20.96 28.97 2.24
CA LYS A 205 -21.63 27.90 3.02
C LYS A 205 -20.67 26.78 3.48
N ALA A 206 -19.36 27.05 3.43
CA ALA A 206 -18.31 26.06 3.65
C ALA A 206 -18.17 25.58 5.10
N GLN A 207 -18.60 26.36 6.10
CA GLN A 207 -18.26 26.04 7.50
C GLN A 207 -18.91 24.73 7.97
N ASP A 208 -20.22 24.54 7.76
CA ASP A 208 -20.92 23.30 8.13
C ASP A 208 -20.38 22.08 7.38
N THR A 209 -20.20 22.20 6.06
CA THR A 209 -19.67 21.10 5.23
C THR A 209 -18.22 20.75 5.59
N GLY A 210 -17.39 21.77 5.84
CA GLY A 210 -16.01 21.56 6.26
C GLY A 210 -15.92 20.93 7.66
N ALA A 211 -16.77 21.36 8.60
CA ALA A 211 -16.85 20.77 9.94
C ALA A 211 -17.30 19.30 9.88
N GLU A 212 -18.29 18.97 9.03
CA GLU A 212 -18.70 17.58 8.79
C GLU A 212 -17.57 16.72 8.19
N LEU A 213 -16.82 17.27 7.23
CA LEU A 213 -15.67 16.59 6.62
C LEU A 213 -14.54 16.38 7.63
N LEU A 214 -14.26 17.38 8.46
CA LEU A 214 -13.25 17.29 9.52
C LEU A 214 -13.64 16.22 10.54
N SER A 215 -14.88 16.26 11.03
CA SER A 215 -15.44 15.24 11.92
C SER A 215 -15.33 13.84 11.31
N SER A 216 -15.61 13.70 10.01
CA SER A 216 -15.46 12.43 9.29
C SER A 216 -13.99 11.96 9.23
N CYS A 217 -13.03 12.86 9.03
CA CYS A 217 -11.61 12.52 9.02
C CYS A 217 -11.13 12.07 10.41
N LEU A 218 -11.49 12.80 11.47
CA LEU A 218 -11.15 12.46 12.84
C LEU A 218 -11.79 11.13 13.29
N ALA A 219 -13.05 10.89 12.89
CA ALA A 219 -13.72 9.62 13.15
C ALA A 219 -13.00 8.45 12.45
N LEU A 220 -12.54 8.64 11.22
CA LEU A 220 -11.78 7.63 10.48
C LEU A 220 -10.40 7.36 11.11
N GLU A 221 -9.74 8.41 11.58
CA GLU A 221 -8.47 8.30 12.30
C GLU A 221 -8.61 7.43 13.57
N MET A 222 -9.63 7.72 14.39
CA MET A 222 -9.93 6.92 15.58
C MET A 222 -10.15 5.44 15.23
N GLN A 223 -10.82 5.15 14.11
CA GLN A 223 -11.01 3.77 13.64
C GLN A 223 -9.69 3.11 13.24
N PHE A 224 -8.78 3.83 12.56
CA PHE A 224 -7.45 3.31 12.26
C PHE A 224 -6.66 2.99 13.54
N HIS A 225 -6.72 3.83 14.57
CA HIS A 225 -6.06 3.56 15.85
C HIS A 225 -6.64 2.34 16.58
N GLN A 226 -7.97 2.15 16.51
CA GLN A 226 -8.62 0.97 17.08
C GLN A 226 -8.17 -0.32 16.39
N ILE A 227 -8.14 -0.32 15.06
CA ILE A 227 -7.65 -1.46 14.26
C ILE A 227 -6.16 -1.71 14.55
N HIS A 228 -5.34 -0.66 14.60
CA HIS A 228 -3.92 -0.76 14.93
C HIS A 228 -3.70 -1.39 16.32
N THR A 229 -4.48 -0.99 17.32
CA THR A 229 -4.38 -1.56 18.66
C THR A 229 -4.76 -3.04 18.67
N ALA A 230 -5.81 -3.44 17.94
CA ALA A 230 -6.18 -4.85 17.79
C ALA A 230 -5.10 -5.65 17.06
N MET A 231 -4.52 -5.07 15.99
CA MET A 231 -3.42 -5.64 15.24
C MET A 231 -2.18 -5.87 16.10
N GLN A 232 -1.77 -4.89 16.92
CA GLN A 232 -0.62 -5.02 17.80
C GLN A 232 -0.79 -6.15 18.84
N ARG A 233 -2.02 -6.34 19.35
CA ARG A 233 -2.33 -7.46 20.26
C ARG A 233 -2.25 -8.82 19.55
N ASN A 234 -2.63 -8.89 18.28
CA ASN A 234 -2.74 -10.15 17.54
C ASN A 234 -1.45 -10.55 16.83
N LEU A 235 -0.70 -9.58 16.28
CA LEU A 235 0.47 -9.80 15.42
C LEU A 235 1.79 -9.31 16.07
N GLY A 236 1.71 -8.65 17.23
CA GLY A 236 2.84 -8.06 17.92
C GLY A 236 3.18 -6.64 17.45
N VAL A 237 4.26 -6.09 17.99
CA VAL A 237 4.71 -4.71 17.76
C VAL A 237 6.07 -4.68 17.06
N PRO A 238 6.39 -3.63 16.28
CA PRO A 238 7.70 -3.44 15.71
C PRO A 238 8.72 -3.16 16.81
N SER A 239 9.94 -3.64 16.64
CA SER A 239 11.05 -3.38 17.56
C SER A 239 12.26 -2.82 16.80
N PRO A 240 13.20 -2.15 17.46
CA PRO A 240 14.44 -1.75 16.79
C PRO A 240 15.22 -3.00 16.35
N LEU A 241 15.57 -3.06 15.07
CA LEU A 241 16.37 -4.16 14.52
C LEU A 241 17.73 -4.21 15.24
N PRO A 242 18.13 -5.37 15.80
CA PRO A 242 19.43 -5.51 16.44
C PRO A 242 20.56 -5.13 15.48
N LEU A 243 21.50 -4.31 15.94
CA LEU A 243 22.71 -3.98 15.20
C LEU A 243 23.65 -5.19 15.20
N ASP A 244 23.34 -6.20 14.37
CA ASP A 244 24.32 -7.22 14.02
C ASP A 244 24.91 -6.92 12.63
N ILE A 245 26.23 -6.76 12.60
CA ILE A 245 27.07 -6.30 11.48
C ILE A 245 26.97 -7.27 10.30
N TYR A 246 26.53 -8.52 10.52
CA TYR A 246 26.41 -9.53 9.47
C TYR A 246 25.20 -9.36 8.54
N TYR A 247 24.12 -8.68 8.96
CA TYR A 247 22.93 -8.45 8.10
C TYR A 247 23.15 -7.38 7.01
N TRP A 248 24.21 -6.57 7.14
CA TRP A 248 24.50 -5.41 6.30
C TRP A 248 25.34 -5.70 5.04
N LYS A 249 25.66 -6.97 4.74
CA LYS A 249 26.41 -7.31 3.52
C LYS A 249 25.51 -7.30 2.28
N GLY A 250 26.00 -6.68 1.20
CA GLY A 250 25.36 -6.70 -0.13
C GLY A 250 24.48 -5.49 -0.41
N PHE A 251 23.27 -5.73 -0.96
CA PHE A 251 22.26 -4.73 -1.34
C PHE A 251 22.11 -3.57 -0.33
N ARG A 252 22.26 -3.85 0.96
CA ARG A 252 21.99 -2.92 2.06
C ARG A 252 23.13 -1.94 2.38
N SER A 253 24.37 -2.22 1.99
CA SER A 253 25.53 -1.36 2.30
C SER A 253 25.52 -0.03 1.53
N THR A 254 24.74 0.07 0.45
CA THR A 254 24.63 1.28 -0.36
C THR A 254 23.57 2.26 0.15
N LEU A 255 22.72 1.85 1.09
CA LEU A 255 21.71 2.71 1.69
C LEU A 255 22.29 3.39 2.93
N SER A 256 22.25 4.73 2.95
CA SER A 256 22.61 5.48 4.15
C SER A 256 21.55 5.26 5.23
N THR A 257 21.96 4.82 6.41
CA THR A 257 21.08 4.67 7.57
C THR A 257 20.91 5.95 8.38
N ASN A 258 21.74 6.96 8.13
CA ASN A 258 21.81 8.16 8.97
C ASN A 258 20.67 9.15 8.70
N VAL A 259 19.82 8.87 7.70
CA VAL A 259 18.67 9.71 7.32
C VAL A 259 17.48 9.49 8.27
N PHE A 260 17.37 8.31 8.87
CA PHE A 260 16.27 7.90 9.73
C PHE A 260 16.81 7.27 11.03
N LEU A 261 15.93 7.07 12.01
CA LEU A 261 16.27 6.29 13.21
C LEU A 261 16.57 4.83 12.85
N LYS A 262 16.98 4.04 13.86
CA LYS A 262 17.32 2.62 13.70
C LYS A 262 16.22 1.88 12.93
N PRO A 263 16.59 1.00 11.97
CA PRO A 263 15.62 0.18 11.25
C PRO A 263 14.72 -0.61 12.20
N LEU A 264 13.54 -0.95 11.72
CA LEU A 264 12.58 -1.76 12.45
C LEU A 264 12.72 -3.23 12.09
N ASP A 265 12.44 -4.08 13.07
CA ASP A 265 12.18 -5.50 12.95
C ASP A 265 10.71 -5.78 13.25
N PHE A 266 10.18 -6.88 12.68
CA PHE A 266 8.78 -7.26 12.84
C PHE A 266 8.65 -8.76 13.14
N PRO A 267 7.69 -9.14 14.01
CA PRO A 267 7.40 -10.54 14.31
C PRO A 267 7.06 -11.41 13.09
N SER A 268 6.47 -10.81 12.06
CA SER A 268 6.10 -11.48 10.81
C SER A 268 5.97 -10.47 9.67
N LEU A 269 5.97 -10.97 8.43
CA LEU A 269 5.75 -10.11 7.27
C LEU A 269 4.32 -9.57 7.23
N THR A 270 3.35 -10.35 7.73
CA THR A 270 1.97 -9.89 7.91
C THR A 270 1.88 -8.74 8.92
N CYS A 271 2.65 -8.81 10.03
CA CYS A 271 2.75 -7.70 10.97
C CYS A 271 3.32 -6.44 10.31
N ALA A 272 4.37 -6.58 9.49
CA ALA A 272 4.93 -5.48 8.72
C ALA A 272 3.92 -4.91 7.71
N GLU A 273 3.18 -5.75 6.97
CA GLU A 273 2.15 -5.32 6.02
C GLU A 273 1.10 -4.43 6.69
N CYS A 274 0.53 -4.87 7.81
CA CYS A 274 -0.51 -4.12 8.50
C CYS A 274 0.00 -2.76 9.01
N HIS A 275 1.20 -2.71 9.61
CA HIS A 275 1.81 -1.46 10.06
C HIS A 275 2.09 -0.51 8.89
N LEU A 276 2.64 -1.01 7.79
CA LEU A 276 2.91 -0.23 6.59
C LEU A 276 1.63 0.39 6.00
N LEU A 277 0.54 -0.37 5.94
CA LEU A 277 -0.75 0.12 5.45
C LEU A 277 -1.37 1.14 6.40
N TYR A 278 -1.31 0.90 7.71
CA TYR A 278 -1.77 1.83 8.73
C TYR A 278 -1.02 3.17 8.68
N TRP A 279 0.31 3.15 8.64
CA TRP A 279 1.12 4.36 8.53
C TRP A 279 0.86 5.10 7.20
N ALA A 280 0.71 4.36 6.10
CA ALA A 280 0.36 4.95 4.81
C ALA A 280 -1.02 5.63 4.83
N ALA A 281 -1.99 5.04 5.52
CA ALA A 281 -3.31 5.64 5.70
C ALA A 281 -3.23 6.98 6.43
N LEU A 282 -2.42 7.06 7.48
CA LEU A 282 -2.23 8.28 8.27
C LEU A 282 -1.46 9.38 7.51
N ILE A 283 -0.48 9.02 6.69
CA ILE A 283 0.19 9.96 5.77
C ILE A 283 -0.79 10.58 4.77
N LEU A 284 -1.84 9.83 4.37
CA LEU A 284 -2.89 10.32 3.49
C LEU A 284 -3.92 11.18 4.23
N LEU A 285 -4.29 10.79 5.45
CA LEU A 285 -5.39 11.39 6.21
C LEU A 285 -5.01 12.70 6.91
N TYR A 286 -3.84 12.77 7.55
CA TYR A 286 -3.45 13.95 8.32
C TYR A 286 -3.31 15.23 7.49
N PRO A 287 -2.79 15.20 6.25
CA PRO A 287 -2.80 16.39 5.41
C PRO A 287 -4.21 16.88 5.06
N LEU A 288 -5.23 16.00 5.06
CA LEU A 288 -6.62 16.43 4.86
C LEU A 288 -7.15 17.16 6.10
N ILE A 289 -6.85 16.65 7.29
CA ILE A 289 -7.21 17.28 8.57
C ILE A 289 -6.58 18.66 8.67
N ASP A 290 -5.27 18.76 8.42
CA ASP A 290 -4.52 20.03 8.39
C ASP A 290 -5.09 21.02 7.36
N GLN A 291 -5.44 20.56 6.16
CA GLN A 291 -6.09 21.40 5.14
C GLN A 291 -7.45 21.93 5.61
N LEU A 292 -8.31 21.06 6.14
CA LEU A 292 -9.64 21.44 6.62
C LEU A 292 -9.55 22.43 7.78
N LEU A 293 -8.69 22.18 8.77
CA LEU A 293 -8.45 23.12 9.86
C LEU A 293 -7.99 24.48 9.33
N SER A 294 -7.05 24.51 8.37
CA SER A 294 -6.58 25.77 7.80
C SER A 294 -7.65 26.57 7.04
N VAL A 295 -8.67 25.89 6.50
CA VAL A 295 -9.81 26.54 5.81
C VAL A 295 -10.88 26.98 6.81
N LEU A 296 -11.04 26.25 7.92
CA LEU A 296 -12.07 26.49 8.93
C LEU A 296 -11.63 27.50 10.00
N ASP A 297 -10.33 27.64 10.27
CA ASP A 297 -9.78 28.68 11.15
C ASP A 297 -9.95 30.06 10.49
N HIS A 298 -11.13 30.65 10.69
CA HIS A 298 -11.36 32.07 10.47
C HIS A 298 -11.04 32.85 11.74
N PRO A 299 -10.27 33.95 11.65
CA PRO A 299 -9.82 34.72 12.82
C PRO A 299 -10.94 35.37 13.66
N ASP A 300 -12.21 35.30 13.22
CA ASP A 300 -13.35 35.92 13.91
C ASP A 300 -14.16 34.94 14.79
N ASP A 301 -13.95 33.62 14.73
CA ASP A 301 -14.62 32.64 15.59
C ASP A 301 -13.60 31.91 16.47
N HIS A 302 -13.51 32.30 17.75
CA HIS A 302 -12.61 31.74 18.76
C HIS A 302 -12.96 30.30 19.20
N ILE A 303 -13.09 29.36 18.27
CA ILE A 303 -13.14 27.93 18.58
C ILE A 303 -11.87 27.31 18.04
N ASP A 304 -10.88 27.12 18.91
CA ASP A 304 -9.66 26.40 18.59
C ASP A 304 -9.99 24.89 18.49
N LEU A 305 -10.52 24.48 17.33
CA LEU A 305 -10.89 23.08 17.05
C LEU A 305 -9.68 22.14 17.16
N ALA A 306 -8.47 22.66 16.96
CA ALA A 306 -7.24 21.88 17.06
C ALA A 306 -6.84 21.64 18.53
N SER A 307 -7.08 22.59 19.43
CA SER A 307 -6.91 22.40 20.89
C SER A 307 -7.86 21.36 21.49
N ALA A 308 -9.05 21.20 20.91
CA ALA A 308 -10.03 20.20 21.34
C ALA A 308 -9.63 18.77 20.92
N TYR A 309 -8.68 18.66 20.01
CA TYR A 309 -8.13 17.39 19.57
C TYR A 309 -6.92 17.02 20.45
N ALA A 310 -7.13 16.10 21.38
CA ALA A 310 -6.04 15.43 22.09
C ALA A 310 -5.59 14.24 21.23
N PRO A 311 -4.41 14.27 20.58
CA PRO A 311 -3.88 13.08 19.92
C PRO A 311 -3.81 11.95 20.95
N ILE A 312 -4.20 10.74 20.55
CA ILE A 312 -4.04 9.55 21.38
C ILE A 312 -2.52 9.28 21.50
N ARG A 313 -1.85 9.96 22.43
CA ARG A 313 -0.49 9.66 22.88
C ARG A 313 -0.53 8.35 23.68
N SER A 314 -0.59 7.24 22.97
CA SER A 314 -0.47 5.89 23.54
C SER A 314 0.67 5.15 22.86
N LEU A 315 1.88 5.71 22.81
CA LEU A 315 3.05 4.93 22.37
C LEU A 315 4.43 5.47 22.80
N GLU A 316 4.53 6.63 23.46
CA GLU A 316 5.81 7.10 24.02
C GLU A 316 6.18 6.42 25.35
N GLY A 317 5.25 5.73 26.02
CA GLY A 317 5.47 5.16 27.37
C GLY A 317 5.92 3.69 27.45
N MET A 318 6.40 3.07 26.36
CA MET A 318 6.71 1.63 26.34
C MET A 318 8.17 1.30 25.98
N PHE A 319 9.03 2.31 25.88
CA PHE A 319 10.50 2.15 25.84
C PHE A 319 11.14 2.63 27.15
N ASP A 320 10.61 2.22 28.30
CA ASP A 320 11.42 2.19 29.52
C ASP A 320 12.33 0.96 29.45
N SER A 321 13.58 1.19 29.07
CA SER A 321 14.67 0.31 29.48
C SER A 321 15.11 0.71 30.90
N PRO A 322 15.48 -0.24 31.76
CA PRO A 322 15.73 0.04 33.16
C PRO A 322 17.04 0.82 33.34
N SER A 323 16.94 1.85 34.20
CA SER A 323 17.97 2.41 35.08
C SER A 323 19.31 2.79 34.47
N ASP A 324 19.56 4.09 34.36
CA ASP A 324 20.65 4.73 35.09
C ASP A 324 20.22 6.15 35.47
N GLU A 325 20.48 6.51 36.72
CA GLU A 325 20.09 7.76 37.39
C GLU A 325 20.80 8.97 36.77
N GLU A 326 20.06 9.91 36.18
CA GLU A 326 20.50 11.31 36.09
C GLU A 326 19.35 12.25 36.50
N GLU A 327 19.53 12.85 37.68
CA GLU A 327 18.72 13.97 38.19
C GLU A 327 18.83 15.17 37.25
N GLY A 328 17.70 15.62 36.70
CA GLY A 328 17.67 16.83 35.86
C GLY A 328 16.26 17.40 35.67
N ILE A 329 15.90 18.32 36.57
CA ILE A 329 14.95 19.43 36.40
C ILE A 329 13.65 19.09 35.64
N HIS A 330 12.59 18.78 36.39
CA HIS A 330 11.21 18.84 35.90
C HIS A 330 10.81 20.29 35.59
N GLU A 331 10.96 20.73 34.34
CA GLU A 331 10.16 21.83 33.81
C GLU A 331 8.74 21.33 33.50
N PRO A 332 7.68 22.04 33.93
CA PRO A 332 6.32 21.69 33.54
C PRO A 332 6.16 22.00 32.05
N LEU A 333 5.91 20.97 31.23
CA LEU A 333 5.57 21.17 29.81
C LEU A 333 4.24 21.92 29.72
N ASP A 334 4.29 23.11 29.13
CA ASP A 334 3.12 23.88 28.71
C ASP A 334 2.26 23.04 27.73
N PHE A 335 0.99 22.88 28.07
CA PHE A 335 -0.01 22.08 27.35
C PHE A 335 -0.74 22.86 26.23
N GLU A 336 -0.14 23.91 25.66
CA GLU A 336 -0.84 24.87 24.79
C GLU A 336 -0.55 24.74 23.27
N THR A 337 0.23 23.77 22.80
CA THR A 337 0.47 23.63 21.36
C THR A 337 -0.54 22.71 20.68
N SER A 338 -1.39 23.29 19.83
CA SER A 338 -2.18 22.59 18.81
C SER A 338 -1.33 21.50 18.10
N PRO A 339 -1.89 20.32 17.81
CA PRO A 339 -1.14 19.23 17.21
C PRO A 339 -0.67 19.58 15.79
N ASP A 340 0.64 19.48 15.56
CA ASP A 340 1.21 19.57 14.21
C ASP A 340 0.97 18.24 13.47
N PHE A 341 -0.19 18.14 12.81
CA PHE A 341 -0.56 16.99 11.97
C PHE A 341 0.45 16.71 10.86
N THR A 342 1.21 17.71 10.42
CA THR A 342 2.25 17.52 9.43
C THR A 342 3.46 16.81 10.04
N ALA A 343 3.88 17.19 11.24
CA ALA A 343 4.93 16.48 11.98
C ALA A 343 4.53 15.03 12.29
N ILE A 344 3.25 14.79 12.61
CA ILE A 344 2.71 13.44 12.84
C ILE A 344 2.76 12.62 11.53
N ALA A 345 2.33 13.18 10.40
CA ALA A 345 2.44 12.51 9.10
C ALA A 345 3.90 12.20 8.72
N GLU A 346 4.83 13.12 9.02
CA GLU A 346 6.26 12.90 8.81
C GLU A 346 6.79 11.75 9.66
N HIS A 347 6.37 11.64 10.93
CA HIS A 347 6.73 10.51 11.79
C HIS A 347 6.34 9.17 11.13
N TYR A 348 5.10 9.03 10.67
CA TYR A 348 4.65 7.81 10.01
C TYR A 348 5.37 7.52 8.67
N ALA A 349 5.72 8.56 7.91
CA ALA A 349 6.56 8.40 6.72
C ALA A 349 7.97 7.91 7.06
N ASN A 350 8.52 8.33 8.21
CA ASN A 350 9.80 7.83 8.71
C ASN A 350 9.68 6.35 9.13
N GLU A 351 8.61 5.93 9.80
CA GLU A 351 8.40 4.53 10.21
C GLU A 351 8.35 3.57 9.00
N ILE A 352 7.69 3.97 7.92
CA ILE A 352 7.72 3.22 6.65
C ILE A 352 9.17 3.08 6.13
N CYS A 353 9.94 4.16 6.15
CA CYS A 353 11.34 4.13 5.71
C CYS A 353 12.21 3.24 6.60
N ARG A 354 12.00 3.26 7.91
CA ARG A 354 12.70 2.39 8.87
C ARG A 354 12.39 0.90 8.65
N SER A 355 11.26 0.57 8.02
CA SER A 355 10.83 -0.80 7.72
C SER A 355 11.50 -1.40 6.48
N VAL A 356 12.12 -0.57 5.64
CA VAL A 356 12.69 -1.02 4.36
C VAL A 356 13.70 -2.14 4.55
N VAL A 357 14.58 -2.04 5.56
CA VAL A 357 15.67 -3.01 5.78
C VAL A 357 15.14 -4.41 6.09
N TYR A 358 14.06 -4.50 6.89
CA TYR A 358 13.36 -5.75 7.17
C TYR A 358 12.72 -6.31 5.90
N CYS A 359 11.91 -5.50 5.22
CA CYS A 359 11.13 -5.94 4.06
C CYS A 359 11.98 -6.39 2.87
N VAL A 360 13.21 -5.88 2.71
CA VAL A 360 14.13 -6.26 1.61
C VAL A 360 15.19 -7.28 2.02
N GLN A 361 15.07 -7.87 3.21
CA GLN A 361 16.01 -8.91 3.64
C GLN A 361 15.81 -10.21 2.83
N PRO A 362 16.87 -11.03 2.67
CA PRO A 362 16.81 -12.25 1.86
C PRO A 362 15.65 -13.20 2.21
N ASP A 363 15.27 -13.26 3.49
CA ASP A 363 14.21 -14.15 3.97
C ASP A 363 12.82 -13.65 3.62
N MET A 364 12.63 -12.32 3.44
CA MET A 364 11.35 -11.74 3.03
C MET A 364 11.10 -11.86 1.51
N LYS A 365 12.14 -12.24 0.75
CA LYS A 365 12.06 -12.50 -0.70
C LYS A 365 11.48 -11.30 -1.47
N THR A 366 10.91 -11.56 -2.64
CA THR A 366 10.30 -10.50 -3.47
C THR A 366 9.04 -9.93 -2.82
N LEU A 367 8.27 -10.76 -2.10
CA LEU A 367 7.03 -10.35 -1.49
C LEU A 367 7.23 -9.19 -0.51
N GLY A 368 8.24 -9.26 0.37
CA GLY A 368 8.47 -8.16 1.32
C GLY A 368 8.77 -6.83 0.62
N ALA A 369 9.56 -6.87 -0.45
CA ALA A 369 9.81 -5.68 -1.27
C ALA A 369 8.55 -5.18 -2.00
N GLN A 370 7.63 -6.08 -2.37
CA GLN A 370 6.36 -5.69 -2.99
C GLN A 370 5.46 -4.94 -2.00
N LEU A 371 5.41 -5.36 -0.74
CA LEU A 371 4.62 -4.72 0.30
C LEU A 371 5.04 -3.27 0.56
N LEU A 372 6.31 -2.93 0.31
CA LEU A 372 6.81 -1.55 0.41
C LEU A 372 6.32 -0.63 -0.71
N LEU A 373 5.94 -1.15 -1.88
CA LEU A 373 5.78 -0.31 -3.08
C LEU A 373 4.80 0.85 -2.89
N ALA A 374 3.59 0.57 -2.40
CA ALA A 374 2.58 1.60 -2.20
C ALA A 374 2.89 2.50 -0.97
N PRO A 375 3.18 1.96 0.23
CA PRO A 375 3.51 2.77 1.42
C PRO A 375 4.73 3.68 1.23
N LEU A 376 5.83 3.14 0.67
CA LEU A 376 7.03 3.93 0.40
C LEU A 376 6.78 4.98 -0.67
N SER A 377 5.93 4.68 -1.66
CA SER A 377 5.51 5.69 -2.65
C SER A 377 4.78 6.84 -1.98
N GLN A 378 3.90 6.60 -1.00
CA GLN A 378 3.21 7.68 -0.28
C GLN A 378 4.20 8.50 0.55
N SER A 379 5.14 7.85 1.24
CA SER A 379 6.21 8.55 1.98
C SER A 379 7.06 9.44 1.08
N ALA A 380 7.44 8.94 -0.11
CA ALA A 380 8.19 9.71 -1.09
C ALA A 380 7.40 10.92 -1.61
N GLN A 381 6.09 10.78 -1.86
CA GLN A 381 5.23 11.91 -2.25
C GLN A 381 5.19 12.97 -1.15
N PHE A 382 4.99 12.54 0.09
CA PHE A 382 4.96 13.43 1.25
C PHE A 382 6.27 14.21 1.39
N PHE A 383 7.42 13.52 1.39
CA PHE A 383 8.72 14.18 1.48
C PHE A 383 9.00 15.13 0.32
N TYR A 384 8.57 14.79 -0.90
CA TYR A 384 8.71 15.66 -2.05
C TYR A 384 7.91 16.96 -1.88
N VAL A 385 6.64 16.86 -1.48
CA VAL A 385 5.76 18.04 -1.29
C VAL A 385 6.18 18.89 -0.10
N ARG A 386 6.82 18.31 0.91
CA ARG A 386 7.35 18.99 2.10
C ARG A 386 8.80 19.49 1.94
N ASP A 387 9.36 19.41 0.73
CA ASP A 387 10.75 19.80 0.43
C ASP A 387 11.82 19.10 1.29
N LEU A 388 11.51 17.92 1.84
CA LEU A 388 12.42 17.08 2.63
C LEU A 388 13.36 16.28 1.71
N THR A 389 14.23 17.02 1.04
CA THR A 389 15.04 16.57 -0.11
C THR A 389 15.89 15.34 0.19
N GLU A 390 16.54 15.26 1.35
CA GLU A 390 17.41 14.13 1.70
C GLU A 390 16.59 12.85 1.93
N LYS A 391 15.42 12.94 2.58
CA LYS A 391 14.50 11.81 2.76
C LYS A 391 13.90 11.36 1.43
N TYR A 392 13.49 12.30 0.58
CA TYR A 392 13.00 11.98 -0.76
C TYR A 392 14.05 11.26 -1.62
N LYS A 393 15.29 11.78 -1.69
CA LYS A 393 16.41 11.13 -2.40
C LYS A 393 16.69 9.74 -1.85
N TRP A 394 16.55 9.54 -0.54
CA TRP A 394 16.70 8.22 0.07
C TRP A 394 15.65 7.25 -0.46
N CYS A 395 14.36 7.63 -0.51
CA CYS A 395 13.30 6.79 -1.10
C CYS A 395 13.60 6.47 -2.57
N GLN A 396 14.08 7.45 -3.35
CA GLN A 396 14.50 7.23 -4.73
C GLN A 396 15.60 6.18 -4.85
N ARG A 397 16.61 6.19 -3.97
CA ARG A 397 17.66 5.16 -3.94
C ARG A 397 17.05 3.79 -3.67
N VAL A 398 16.16 3.64 -2.69
CA VAL A 398 15.47 2.37 -2.43
C VAL A 398 14.75 1.88 -3.68
N PHE A 399 13.99 2.75 -4.36
CA PHE A 399 13.28 2.40 -5.60
C PHE A 399 14.22 1.93 -6.73
N THR A 400 15.40 2.52 -6.88
CA THR A 400 16.38 2.09 -7.89
C THR A 400 16.94 0.70 -7.63
N MET A 401 16.80 0.20 -6.42
CA MET A 401 17.35 -1.08 -6.00
C MET A 401 16.32 -2.22 -6.13
N LEU A 402 15.02 -1.95 -5.95
CA LEU A 402 13.94 -2.95 -6.08
C LEU A 402 13.96 -3.82 -7.37
N PRO A 403 14.42 -3.33 -8.54
CA PRO A 403 14.57 -4.17 -9.73
C PRO A 403 15.46 -5.40 -9.54
N GLN A 404 16.44 -5.36 -8.62
CA GLN A 404 17.31 -6.50 -8.29
C GLN A 404 16.56 -7.61 -7.52
N LEU A 405 15.40 -7.27 -6.95
CA LEU A 405 14.46 -8.19 -6.30
C LEU A 405 13.32 -8.57 -7.26
N GLY A 406 13.49 -8.37 -8.57
CA GLY A 406 12.48 -8.68 -9.58
C GLY A 406 11.36 -7.64 -9.74
N LEU A 407 11.37 -6.55 -8.95
CA LEU A 407 10.36 -5.50 -8.98
C LEU A 407 10.77 -4.34 -9.90
N GLY A 408 10.70 -4.57 -11.21
CA GLY A 408 11.05 -3.57 -12.23
C GLY A 408 10.21 -2.27 -12.17
N ILE A 409 9.07 -2.28 -11.48
CA ILE A 409 8.24 -1.09 -11.25
C ILE A 409 8.96 -0.01 -10.44
N GLY A 410 9.98 -0.38 -9.64
CA GLY A 410 10.74 0.56 -8.81
C GLY A 410 11.32 1.74 -9.60
N PHE A 411 11.85 1.52 -10.81
CA PHE A 411 12.38 2.61 -11.63
C PHE A 411 11.33 3.68 -11.97
N PHE A 412 10.07 3.29 -12.13
CA PHE A 412 8.98 4.23 -12.43
C PHE A 412 8.57 5.00 -11.17
N LEU A 413 8.50 4.33 -10.03
CA LEU A 413 8.11 4.96 -8.76
C LEU A 413 9.14 5.99 -8.28
N LYS A 414 10.42 5.80 -8.61
CA LYS A 414 11.51 6.73 -8.27
C LYS A 414 11.24 8.17 -8.73
N ASP A 415 10.75 8.34 -9.95
CA ASP A 415 10.53 9.66 -10.56
C ASP A 415 9.05 10.04 -10.59
N MET A 416 8.18 9.18 -10.04
CA MET A 416 6.75 9.45 -9.98
C MET A 416 6.47 10.52 -8.93
N VAL A 417 5.89 11.63 -9.37
CA VAL A 417 5.22 12.60 -8.51
C VAL A 417 3.80 12.74 -9.03
N TRP A 418 2.80 12.41 -8.20
CA TRP A 418 1.40 12.49 -8.61
C TRP A 418 1.00 13.97 -8.74
N PRO A 419 0.66 14.48 -9.94
CA PRO A 419 0.40 15.90 -10.14
C PRO A 419 -0.68 16.43 -9.21
N LYS A 420 -1.75 15.67 -9.01
CA LYS A 420 -2.86 16.04 -8.11
C LYS A 420 -2.46 16.07 -6.63
N TYR A 421 -1.51 15.24 -6.21
CA TYR A 421 -0.99 15.28 -4.84
C TYR A 421 -0.19 16.57 -4.61
N ARG A 422 0.60 17.00 -5.60
CA ARG A 422 1.28 18.30 -5.56
C ARG A 422 0.30 19.46 -5.55
N ASP A 423 -0.72 19.40 -6.40
CA ASP A 423 -1.66 20.51 -6.56
C ASP A 423 -2.55 20.70 -5.31
N SER A 424 -2.93 19.62 -4.61
CA SER A 424 -3.71 19.69 -3.37
C SER A 424 -2.94 20.31 -2.19
N HIS A 425 -1.61 20.32 -2.22
CA HIS A 425 -0.78 20.87 -1.14
C HIS A 425 -0.18 22.25 -1.46
N ARG A 426 -0.32 22.74 -2.70
CA ARG A 426 0.16 24.07 -3.12
C ARG A 426 -0.65 25.24 -2.56
N GLY A 427 -1.83 24.98 -1.99
CA GLY A 427 -2.70 26.01 -1.39
C GLY A 427 -2.05 26.86 -0.30
N LYS A 428 -0.93 26.41 0.31
CA LYS A 428 -0.17 27.16 1.33
C LYS A 428 0.87 28.14 0.76
N SER A 429 1.10 28.21 -0.56
CA SER A 429 2.26 28.92 -1.14
C SER A 429 1.95 30.23 -1.89
N ALA A 430 0.70 30.70 -1.90
CA ALA A 430 0.33 31.93 -2.59
C ALA A 430 -0.23 32.98 -1.63
N SER A 431 0.62 33.50 -0.75
CA SER A 431 0.43 34.85 -0.20
C SER A 431 1.13 35.82 -1.13
N PRO A 432 0.43 36.71 -1.86
CA PRO A 432 1.08 37.78 -2.59
C PRO A 432 1.57 38.81 -1.57
N GLY A 433 2.88 39.05 -1.55
CA GLY A 433 3.48 40.18 -0.85
C GLY A 433 3.19 41.51 -1.53
#